data_AF-A0AAE3IE55-F1
#
_entry.id   AF-A0AAE3IE55-F1
#
_cell.length_a   1.000
_cell.length_b   1.000
_cell.length_c   1.000
_cell.angle_alpha   90.00
_cell.angle_beta   90.00
_cell.angle_gamma   90.00
#
_symmetry.space_group_name_H-M   'P 1'
#
loop_
_entity.id
_entity.type
_entity.pdbx_description
1 polymer ?
#
loop_
_entity_poly.entity_id
_entity_poly.type
_entity_poly.pdbx_seq_one_letter_code
_entity_poly.pdbx_strand_id
1 'polypeptide(L)'
;MSRKFTDEEVVEAALCCTAKSCDTCPFIVLGEGFEKCIIKFSEYIANNTKNEPAPAADVQEVKHGKWIFHERTKLVPTNKLSIKEEYTNGHSCAIVDDKNVNQKIMIMMKRITLKIPICSVCGWCGYNEYNATNYCPNCGAKCDI
;
A
#
# COMPACT_ATOMS: atom_id res chain seq x y z
N MET A 1 -39.29 15.22 -23.20
CA MET A 1 -38.07 14.53 -23.66
C MET A 1 -36.93 14.99 -22.75
N SER A 2 -36.37 14.12 -21.91
CA SER A 2 -35.22 14.46 -21.07
C SER A 2 -33.96 14.49 -21.93
N ARG A 3 -33.48 15.70 -22.25
CA ARG A 3 -32.13 15.89 -22.79
C ARG A 3 -31.14 15.28 -21.79
N LYS A 4 -30.25 14.41 -22.27
CA LYS A 4 -29.08 14.00 -21.48
C LYS A 4 -28.06 15.12 -21.59
N PHE A 5 -27.61 15.63 -20.45
CA PHE A 5 -26.55 16.62 -20.39
C PHE A 5 -25.21 15.89 -20.39
N THR A 6 -24.23 16.47 -21.07
CA THR A 6 -22.83 16.04 -21.02
C THR A 6 -22.22 16.32 -19.65
N ASP A 7 -21.12 15.63 -19.31
CA ASP A 7 -20.44 15.85 -18.04
C ASP A 7 -19.95 17.30 -17.92
N GLU A 8 -19.51 17.90 -19.03
CA GLU A 8 -19.14 19.31 -19.09
C GLU A 8 -20.31 20.25 -18.78
N GLU A 9 -21.51 20.00 -19.35
CA GLU A 9 -22.72 20.78 -19.05
C GLU A 9 -23.17 20.63 -17.59
N VAL A 10 -22.96 19.47 -16.98
CA VAL A 10 -23.26 19.21 -15.56
C VAL A 10 -22.29 20.00 -14.65
N VAL A 11 -21.00 20.01 -14.99
CA VAL A 11 -19.98 20.77 -14.25
C VAL A 11 -20.23 22.28 -14.37
N GLU A 12 -20.55 22.77 -15.56
CA GLU A 12 -20.85 24.18 -15.80
C GLU A 12 -22.10 24.63 -15.02
N ALA A 13 -23.13 23.79 -14.95
CA ALA A 13 -24.32 24.06 -14.15
C ALA A 13 -24.03 24.10 -12.65
N ALA A 14 -23.16 23.23 -12.14
CA ALA A 14 -22.72 23.25 -10.74
C ALA A 14 -22.00 24.57 -10.40
N LEU A 15 -21.09 25.01 -11.28
CA LEU A 15 -20.39 26.29 -11.14
C LEU A 15 -21.36 27.47 -11.13
N CYS A 16 -22.36 27.49 -12.02
CA CYS A 16 -23.41 28.51 -12.04
C CYS A 16 -24.17 28.58 -10.70
N CYS A 17 -24.54 27.43 -10.13
CA CYS A 17 -25.23 27.36 -8.84
C CYS A 17 -24.39 27.93 -7.69
N THR A 18 -23.07 27.69 -7.70
CA THR A 18 -22.15 28.23 -6.67
C THR A 18 -21.93 29.74 -6.80
N ALA A 19 -21.83 30.27 -8.02
CA ALA A 19 -21.60 31.68 -8.29
C ALA A 19 -22.85 32.57 -8.14
N LYS A 20 -24.03 31.96 -7.90
CA LYS A 20 -25.34 32.64 -7.90
C LYS A 20 -25.67 33.39 -9.20
N SER A 21 -25.07 32.98 -10.31
CA SER A 21 -25.28 33.54 -11.65
C SER A 21 -25.95 32.50 -12.53
N CYS A 22 -27.11 32.83 -13.09
CA CYS A 22 -27.83 31.90 -13.95
C CYS A 22 -27.56 32.11 -15.43
N ASP A 23 -27.02 33.25 -15.86
CA ASP A 23 -27.08 33.70 -17.27
C ASP A 23 -26.41 32.73 -18.27
N THR A 24 -25.51 31.87 -17.79
CA THR A 24 -24.82 30.83 -18.57
C THR A 24 -25.19 29.40 -18.16
N CYS A 25 -26.15 29.20 -17.23
CA CYS A 25 -26.58 27.88 -16.78
C CYS A 25 -27.15 27.07 -17.97
N PRO A 26 -26.60 25.89 -18.31
CA PRO A 26 -27.11 25.04 -19.38
C PRO A 26 -28.59 24.60 -19.17
N PHE A 27 -29.07 24.68 -17.93
CA PHE A 27 -30.46 24.38 -17.57
C PHE A 27 -31.42 25.56 -17.75
N ILE A 28 -30.97 26.76 -18.16
CA ILE A 28 -31.85 27.91 -18.49
C ILE A 28 -32.86 27.56 -19.58
N VAL A 29 -32.46 26.73 -20.55
CA VAL A 29 -33.28 26.33 -21.71
C VAL A 29 -34.56 25.59 -21.27
N LEU A 30 -34.62 25.10 -20.03
CA LEU A 30 -35.80 24.48 -19.43
C LEU A 30 -36.81 25.49 -18.88
N GLY A 31 -36.50 26.79 -18.99
CA GLY A 31 -37.37 27.91 -18.66
C GLY A 31 -37.43 28.20 -17.16
N GLU A 32 -37.32 29.49 -16.83
CA GLU A 32 -37.73 30.10 -15.55
C GLU A 32 -36.66 30.27 -14.44
N GLY A 33 -35.62 31.06 -14.70
CA GLY A 33 -34.86 31.74 -13.63
C GLY A 33 -33.96 30.86 -12.75
N PHE A 34 -33.22 31.52 -11.83
CA PHE A 34 -32.15 30.88 -11.04
C PHE A 34 -32.64 29.79 -10.08
N GLU A 35 -33.76 30.04 -9.38
CA GLU A 35 -34.32 29.10 -8.40
C GLU A 35 -34.73 27.77 -9.05
N LYS A 36 -35.27 27.82 -10.28
CA LYS A 36 -35.65 26.60 -11.01
C LYS A 36 -34.46 25.91 -11.68
N CYS A 37 -33.38 26.62 -12.07
CA CYS A 37 -32.11 25.99 -12.50
C CYS A 37 -31.56 25.08 -11.39
N ILE A 38 -31.55 25.52 -10.11
CA ILE A 38 -31.09 24.69 -8.98
C ILE A 38 -31.97 23.47 -8.74
N ILE A 39 -33.31 23.64 -8.76
CA ILE A 39 -34.25 22.53 -8.57
C ILE A 39 -34.08 21.49 -9.68
N LYS A 40 -33.98 21.93 -10.95
CA LYS A 40 -33.79 21.03 -12.09
C LYS A 40 -32.44 20.32 -12.10
N PHE A 41 -31.39 21.02 -11.71
CA PHE A 41 -30.08 20.38 -11.52
C PHE A 41 -30.15 19.30 -10.43
N SER A 42 -30.79 19.59 -9.31
CA SER A 42 -30.96 18.64 -8.20
C SER A 42 -31.78 17.40 -8.62
N GLU A 43 -32.88 17.60 -9.36
CA GLU A 43 -33.65 16.51 -9.97
C GLU A 43 -32.81 15.68 -10.94
N TYR A 44 -31.98 16.32 -11.76
CA TYR A 44 -31.10 15.65 -12.71
C TYR A 44 -30.09 14.74 -11.99
N ILE A 45 -29.41 15.25 -10.97
CA ILE A 45 -28.48 14.45 -10.18
C ILE A 45 -29.22 13.28 -9.53
N ALA A 46 -30.31 13.52 -8.79
CA ALA A 46 -31.06 12.46 -8.10
C ALA A 46 -31.54 11.33 -9.03
N ASN A 47 -31.86 11.65 -10.29
CA ASN A 47 -32.29 10.69 -11.29
C ASN A 47 -31.12 9.95 -11.97
N ASN A 48 -29.94 10.56 -12.09
CA ASN A 48 -28.80 10.00 -12.82
C ASN A 48 -27.73 9.36 -11.91
N THR A 49 -27.66 9.71 -10.62
CA THR A 49 -26.71 9.10 -9.66
C THR A 49 -27.05 7.65 -9.29
N LYS A 50 -28.19 7.11 -9.76
CA LYS A 50 -28.67 5.79 -9.35
C LYS A 50 -28.03 4.59 -10.07
N ASN A 51 -27.15 4.75 -11.06
CA ASN A 51 -26.69 3.58 -11.84
C ASN A 51 -25.24 3.65 -12.37
N GLU A 52 -24.25 4.08 -11.58
CA GLU A 52 -22.88 3.63 -11.86
C GLU A 52 -22.55 2.44 -10.97
N PRO A 53 -22.38 1.22 -11.53
CA PRO A 53 -21.76 0.15 -10.78
C PRO A 53 -20.38 0.65 -10.33
N ALA A 54 -20.06 0.44 -9.05
CA ALA A 54 -18.73 0.74 -8.53
C ALA A 54 -17.68 0.19 -9.50
N PRO A 55 -16.61 0.94 -9.82
CA PRO A 55 -15.58 0.46 -10.72
C PRO A 55 -15.14 -0.92 -10.22
N ALA A 56 -15.33 -1.94 -11.06
CA ALA A 56 -14.84 -3.27 -10.75
C ALA A 56 -13.34 -3.12 -10.52
N ALA A 57 -12.86 -3.50 -9.33
CA ALA A 57 -11.44 -3.51 -9.05
C ALA A 57 -10.77 -4.32 -10.16
N ASP A 58 -9.80 -3.72 -10.85
CA ASP A 58 -9.03 -4.40 -11.89
C ASP A 58 -8.29 -5.57 -11.22
N VAL A 59 -8.81 -6.78 -11.38
CA VAL A 59 -8.24 -7.99 -10.79
C VAL A 59 -6.99 -8.30 -11.60
N GLN A 60 -5.86 -7.71 -11.21
CA GLN A 60 -4.57 -8.09 -11.76
C GLN A 60 -4.35 -9.58 -11.50
N GLU A 61 -4.06 -10.34 -12.56
CA GLU A 61 -3.73 -11.76 -12.45
C GLU A 61 -2.62 -11.96 -11.41
N VAL A 62 -2.89 -12.80 -10.41
CA VAL A 62 -1.90 -13.12 -9.38
C VAL A 62 -0.79 -13.95 -10.02
N LYS A 63 0.41 -13.36 -10.10
CA LYS A 63 1.60 -14.05 -10.58
C LYS A 63 1.90 -15.23 -9.65
N HIS A 64 2.19 -16.40 -10.22
CA HIS A 64 2.59 -17.59 -9.47
C HIS A 64 4.11 -17.75 -9.50
N GLY A 65 4.69 -18.17 -8.39
CA GLY A 65 6.13 -18.34 -8.22
C GLY A 65 6.47 -19.45 -7.24
N LYS A 66 7.76 -19.62 -6.96
CA LYS A 66 8.26 -20.55 -5.95
C LYS A 66 9.42 -19.95 -5.16
N TRP A 67 9.61 -20.45 -3.95
CA TRP A 67 10.79 -20.14 -3.15
C TRP A 67 11.98 -21.01 -3.56
N ILE A 68 13.11 -20.38 -3.86
CA ILE A 68 14.39 -21.04 -4.12
C ILE A 68 15.25 -20.86 -2.86
N PHE A 69 15.60 -21.95 -2.18
CA PHE A 69 16.37 -21.88 -0.93
C PHE A 69 17.87 -21.98 -1.19
N HIS A 70 18.61 -20.96 -0.75
CA HIS A 70 20.07 -20.94 -0.79
C HIS A 70 20.64 -21.07 0.61
N GLU A 71 21.63 -21.94 0.77
CA GLU A 71 22.36 -22.06 2.02
C GLU A 71 23.44 -21.00 2.11
N ARG A 72 23.44 -20.23 3.19
CA ARG A 72 24.48 -19.25 3.47
C ARG A 72 25.04 -19.48 4.87
N THR A 73 26.32 -19.80 4.91
CA THR A 73 27.06 -19.85 6.18
C THR A 73 27.47 -18.44 6.59
N LYS A 74 27.15 -18.06 7.83
CA LYS A 74 27.59 -16.79 8.43
C LYS A 74 28.36 -17.07 9.72
N LEU A 75 29.39 -16.26 9.96
CA LEU A 75 30.11 -16.22 11.24
C LEU A 75 29.37 -15.23 12.15
N VAL A 76 28.94 -15.69 13.32
CA VAL A 76 28.23 -14.85 14.29
C VAL A 76 28.94 -14.96 15.64
N PRO A 77 29.16 -13.83 16.35
CA PRO A 77 29.61 -13.82 17.73
C PRO A 77 28.71 -14.68 18.63
N THR A 78 29.29 -15.59 19.41
CA THR A 78 28.53 -16.55 20.26
C THR A 78 27.68 -15.84 21.31
N ASN A 79 28.12 -14.67 21.79
CA ASN A 79 27.36 -13.82 22.72
C ASN A 79 26.08 -13.22 22.12
N LYS A 80 25.93 -13.17 20.78
CA LYS A 80 24.70 -12.70 20.10
C LYS A 80 23.65 -13.81 19.88
N LEU A 81 24.01 -15.08 20.06
CA LEU A 81 23.04 -16.19 19.90
C LEU A 81 22.08 -16.33 21.10
N SER A 82 22.50 -15.88 22.28
CA SER A 82 21.69 -15.92 23.51
C SER A 82 20.73 -14.73 23.66
N ILE A 83 20.83 -13.70 22.80
CA ILE A 83 20.05 -12.45 22.94
C ILE A 83 18.78 -12.46 22.07
N LYS A 84 18.08 -13.60 22.02
CA LYS A 84 16.65 -13.58 21.64
C LYS A 84 15.74 -13.24 22.83
N GLU A 85 16.27 -13.11 24.05
CA GLU A 85 15.47 -12.85 25.25
C GLU A 85 15.61 -11.44 25.86
N GLU A 86 16.50 -10.56 25.41
CA GLU A 86 16.69 -9.23 26.06
C GLU A 86 16.44 -7.99 25.17
N TYR A 87 15.97 -8.15 23.92
CA TYR A 87 15.64 -6.99 23.05
C TYR A 87 14.15 -6.63 23.01
N THR A 88 13.34 -7.13 23.96
CA THR A 88 11.94 -6.71 24.09
C THR A 88 11.66 -5.77 25.25
N ASN A 89 12.62 -5.45 26.13
CA ASN A 89 12.39 -4.46 27.18
C ASN A 89 13.62 -3.59 27.45
N GLY A 90 13.57 -2.35 26.95
CA GLY A 90 13.98 -1.13 27.64
C GLY A 90 15.42 -1.01 28.17
N HIS A 91 16.15 -0.03 27.63
CA HIS A 91 17.20 0.76 28.29
C HIS A 91 18.17 0.03 29.26
N SER A 92 19.43 -0.10 28.85
CA SER A 92 20.51 0.25 29.77
C SER A 92 21.72 0.80 29.03
N CYS A 93 22.01 2.05 29.37
CA CYS A 93 23.12 2.87 28.95
C CYS A 93 24.35 2.48 29.78
N ALA A 94 25.28 1.73 29.18
CA ALA A 94 26.64 1.63 29.67
C ALA A 94 27.57 2.23 28.60
N ILE A 95 28.08 3.43 28.89
CA ILE A 95 29.20 4.02 28.14
C ILE A 95 30.41 3.14 28.44
N VAL A 96 30.94 2.48 27.43
CA VAL A 96 32.13 1.64 27.57
C VAL A 96 33.34 2.51 27.24
N ASP A 97 34.08 2.93 28.27
CA ASP A 97 35.34 3.67 28.09
C ASP A 97 36.39 2.82 27.35
N ASP A 98 37.04 3.43 26.36
CA ASP A 98 37.94 2.83 25.35
C ASP A 98 39.21 2.14 25.91
N LYS A 99 39.41 2.08 27.23
CA LYS A 99 40.65 1.57 27.86
C LYS A 99 40.58 0.15 28.43
N ASN A 100 39.43 -0.55 28.42
CA ASN A 100 39.31 -1.90 29.02
C ASN A 100 38.73 -3.01 28.10
N VAL A 101 38.52 -2.74 26.81
CA VAL A 101 37.76 -3.69 25.96
C VAL A 101 38.64 -4.72 25.24
N ASN A 102 39.96 -4.55 25.24
CA ASN A 102 40.86 -5.38 24.44
C ASN A 102 41.36 -6.69 25.08
N GLN A 103 41.00 -7.02 26.33
CA GLN A 103 41.66 -8.16 27.02
C GLN A 103 40.77 -9.34 27.42
N LYS A 104 39.43 -9.27 27.39
CA LYS A 104 38.61 -10.33 28.03
C LYS A 104 37.46 -10.97 27.26
N ILE A 105 37.33 -10.76 25.96
CA ILE A 105 36.42 -11.58 25.16
C ILE A 105 37.13 -12.01 23.89
N MET A 106 37.74 -13.20 23.90
CA MET A 106 37.83 -13.96 22.65
C MET A 106 36.39 -14.11 22.18
N ILE A 107 35.98 -13.30 21.20
CA ILE A 107 34.65 -13.41 20.62
C ILE A 107 34.63 -14.78 19.92
N MET A 108 34.16 -15.80 20.63
CA MET A 108 33.98 -17.13 20.07
C MET A 108 33.03 -16.97 18.88
N MET A 109 33.52 -17.16 17.66
CA MET A 109 32.70 -17.07 16.45
C MET A 109 32.12 -18.46 16.16
N LYS A 110 30.80 -18.56 16.04
CA LYS A 110 30.14 -19.79 15.59
C LYS A 110 29.76 -19.65 14.12
N ARG A 111 29.98 -20.72 13.34
CA ARG A 111 29.43 -20.85 12.00
C ARG A 111 27.98 -21.33 12.12
N ILE A 112 27.05 -20.54 11.60
CA ILE A 112 25.66 -20.95 11.45
C ILE A 112 25.36 -21.05 9.96
N THR A 113 24.58 -22.07 9.58
CA THR A 113 24.06 -22.21 8.21
C THR A 113 22.60 -21.76 8.23
N LEU A 114 22.28 -20.77 7.39
CA LEU A 114 20.91 -20.27 7.22
C LEU A 114 20.41 -20.69 5.84
N LYS A 115 19.14 -21.13 5.77
CA LYS A 115 18.42 -21.29 4.52
C LYS A 115 17.74 -19.97 4.19
N ILE A 116 18.09 -19.40 3.04
CA ILE A 116 17.63 -18.09 2.58
C ILE A 116 16.68 -18.31 1.39
N PRO A 117 15.38 -17.96 1.52
CA PRO A 117 14.45 -18.07 0.41
C PRO A 117 14.62 -16.91 -0.56
N ILE A 118 14.64 -17.22 -1.86
CA ILE A 118 14.67 -16.28 -2.97
C ILE A 118 13.42 -16.46 -3.81
N CYS A 119 12.70 -15.37 -4.08
CA CYS A 119 11.52 -15.41 -4.94
C CYS A 119 11.94 -15.62 -6.40
N SER A 120 11.39 -16.66 -7.05
CA SER A 120 11.69 -16.97 -8.45
C SER A 120 11.19 -15.91 -9.45
N VAL A 121 10.26 -15.04 -9.04
CA VAL A 121 9.61 -14.06 -9.93
C VAL A 121 10.36 -12.73 -9.96
N CYS A 122 10.74 -12.21 -8.78
CA CYS A 122 11.36 -10.88 -8.68
C CYS A 122 12.77 -10.90 -8.08
N GLY A 123 13.28 -12.07 -7.67
CA GLY A 123 14.61 -12.20 -7.08
C GLY A 123 14.72 -11.66 -5.64
N TRP A 124 13.61 -11.29 -5.00
CA TRP A 124 13.65 -10.85 -3.60
C TRP A 124 14.25 -11.92 -2.70
N CYS A 125 15.15 -11.50 -1.80
CA CYS A 125 15.95 -12.37 -0.97
C CYS A 125 15.60 -12.16 0.50
N GLY A 126 15.20 -13.25 1.18
CA GLY A 126 14.86 -13.25 2.60
C GLY A 126 16.09 -13.16 3.52
N TYR A 127 15.82 -13.12 4.82
CA TYR A 127 16.85 -13.14 5.86
C TYR A 127 17.05 -14.53 6.46
N ASN A 128 15.98 -15.33 6.50
CA ASN A 128 15.94 -16.70 7.00
C ASN A 128 14.75 -17.46 6.38
N GLU A 129 14.60 -18.73 6.74
CA GLU A 129 13.58 -19.62 6.20
C GLU A 129 12.14 -19.18 6.50
N TYR A 130 11.89 -18.46 7.61
CA TYR A 130 10.56 -17.95 7.97
C TYR A 130 10.07 -16.83 7.03
N ASN A 131 10.95 -16.31 6.18
CA ASN A 131 10.55 -15.36 5.13
C ASN A 131 9.85 -16.02 3.93
N ALA A 132 9.85 -17.36 3.84
CA ALA A 132 9.10 -18.09 2.83
C ALA A 132 7.62 -18.18 3.23
N THR A 133 6.84 -17.17 2.87
CA THR A 133 5.37 -17.12 3.08
C THR A 133 4.62 -17.41 1.78
N ASN A 134 3.29 -17.59 1.85
CA ASN A 134 2.47 -17.93 0.67
C ASN A 134 2.50 -16.85 -0.42
N TYR A 135 2.97 -15.65 -0.09
CA TYR A 135 3.07 -14.52 -1.01
C TYR A 135 4.41 -13.81 -0.84
N CYS A 136 5.06 -13.51 -1.96
CA CYS A 136 6.28 -12.71 -1.94
C CYS A 136 5.95 -11.27 -1.47
N PRO A 137 6.61 -10.76 -0.40
CA PRO A 137 6.33 -9.42 0.13
C PRO A 137 6.74 -8.30 -0.83
N ASN A 138 7.62 -8.58 -1.80
CA ASN A 138 8.10 -7.58 -2.75
C ASN A 138 7.24 -7.45 -4.01
N CYS A 139 6.66 -8.56 -4.50
CA CYS A 139 5.97 -8.56 -5.79
C CYS A 139 4.54 -9.14 -5.74
N GLY A 140 4.07 -9.58 -4.57
CA GLY A 140 2.75 -10.17 -4.39
C GLY A 140 2.55 -11.54 -5.04
N ALA A 141 3.59 -12.11 -5.68
CA ALA A 141 3.46 -13.40 -6.32
C ALA A 141 3.14 -14.49 -5.30
N LYS A 142 2.12 -15.31 -5.59
CA LYS A 142 1.78 -16.48 -4.78
C LYS A 142 2.87 -17.51 -4.95
N CYS A 143 3.61 -17.78 -3.89
CA CYS A 143 4.75 -18.67 -3.89
C CYS A 143 4.39 -19.95 -3.15
N ASP A 144 4.59 -21.10 -3.79
CA ASP A 144 4.41 -22.40 -3.13
C ASP A 144 5.46 -22.58 -2.02
N ILE A 145 5.03 -23.05 -0.84
CA ILE A 145 5.87 -23.38 0.32
C ILE A 145 6.00 -24.90 0.43
#